data_AF-A0A7K8IQ61-F1
#
_entry.id   AF-A0A7K8IQ61-F1
#
_cell.length_a   1.000
_cell.length_b   1.000
_cell.length_c   1.000
_cell.angle_alpha   90.00
_cell.angle_beta   90.00
_cell.angle_gamma   90.00
#
_symmetry.space_group_name_H-M   'P 1'
#
loop_
_entity.id
_entity.type
_entity.pdbx_description
1 polymer ?
#
loop_
_entity_poly.entity_id
_entity_poly.type
_entity_poly.pdbx_seq_one_letter_code
_entity_poly.pdbx_strand_id
1 'polypeptide(L)'
;DSVAQGRGFKCKLCTKALKKIQALAGDDPDEAAVAAALQKGCQVLGRAKGKRCQQLVNKYRDQITEGLQNGDMPQDICAAMGICPS
;
A
#
# COMPACT_ATOMS: atom_id res chain seq x y z
N ASP A 1 12.36 1.17 -23.25
CA ASP A 1 10.99 1.46 -22.83
C ASP A 1 10.56 0.43 -21.78
N SER A 2 10.71 0.71 -20.48
CA SER A 2 10.32 -0.26 -19.43
C SER A 2 9.89 0.40 -18.10
N VAL A 3 10.01 1.73 -18.00
CA VAL A 3 9.73 2.49 -16.77
C VAL A 3 8.26 2.94 -16.68
N ALA A 4 7.57 3.06 -17.83
CA ALA A 4 6.16 3.48 -17.89
C ALA A 4 5.19 2.36 -17.50
N GLN A 5 5.39 1.12 -17.97
CA GLN A 5 4.54 -0.02 -17.59
C GLN A 5 4.70 -0.42 -16.11
N GLY A 6 5.86 -0.13 -15.51
CA GLY A 6 6.12 -0.38 -14.09
C GLY A 6 5.36 0.53 -13.12
N ARG A 7 5.17 1.82 -13.45
CA ARG A 7 4.45 2.76 -12.58
C ARG A 7 2.95 2.49 -12.54
N GLY A 8 2.33 2.26 -13.70
CA GLY A 8 0.89 1.93 -13.76
C GLY A 8 0.57 0.63 -13.01
N PHE A 9 1.43 -0.38 -13.13
CA PHE A 9 1.29 -1.63 -12.39
C PHE A 9 1.46 -1.46 -10.88
N LYS A 10 2.47 -0.69 -10.45
CA LYS A 10 2.68 -0.35 -9.03
C LYS A 10 1.53 0.45 -8.44
N CYS A 11 0.98 1.40 -9.18
CA CYS A 11 -0.18 2.18 -8.77
C CYS A 11 -1.42 1.29 -8.60
N LYS A 12 -1.74 0.43 -9.58
CA LYS A 12 -2.84 -0.54 -9.46
C LYS A 12 -2.68 -1.49 -8.28
N LEU A 13 -1.45 -1.94 -8.01
CA LEU A 13 -1.15 -2.77 -6.84
C LEU A 13 -1.40 -2.02 -5.53
N CYS A 14 -0.92 -0.77 -5.46
CA CYS A 14 -1.05 0.07 -4.29
C CYS A 14 -2.53 0.37 -3.97
N THR A 15 -3.29 0.85 -4.96
CA THR A 15 -4.71 1.19 -4.77
C THR A 15 -5.54 -0.04 -4.42
N LYS A 16 -5.24 -1.20 -5.03
CA LYS A 16 -5.92 -2.46 -4.70
C LYS A 16 -5.57 -2.97 -3.30
N ALA A 17 -4.31 -2.82 -2.88
CA ALA A 17 -3.89 -3.16 -1.53
C ALA A 17 -4.61 -2.28 -0.50
N LEU A 18 -4.63 -0.96 -0.70
CA LEU A 18 -5.30 -0.01 0.17
C LEU A 18 -6.81 -0.23 0.24
N LYS A 19 -7.49 -0.43 -0.89
CA LYS A 19 -8.92 -0.80 -0.88
C LYS A 19 -9.18 -2.06 -0.08
N LYS A 20 -8.28 -3.05 -0.16
CA LYS A 20 -8.42 -4.30 0.58
C LYS A 20 -8.12 -4.12 2.06
N ILE A 21 -7.18 -3.26 2.41
CA ILE A 21 -6.89 -2.87 3.80
C ILE A 21 -8.09 -2.15 4.40
N GLN A 22 -8.61 -1.13 3.73
CA GLN A 22 -9.80 -0.39 4.14
C GLN A 22 -11.01 -1.32 4.34
N ALA A 23 -11.24 -2.25 3.40
CA ALA A 23 -12.33 -3.24 3.53
C ALA A 23 -12.13 -4.25 4.68
N LEU A 24 -10.88 -4.56 5.05
CA LEU A 24 -10.56 -5.50 6.13
C LEU A 24 -10.50 -4.86 7.51
N ALA A 25 -10.08 -3.59 7.55
CA ALA A 25 -9.75 -2.90 8.77
C ALA A 25 -10.81 -1.86 9.17
N GLY A 26 -11.81 -1.62 8.32
CA GLY A 26 -12.99 -0.81 8.63
C GLY A 26 -12.76 0.69 8.39
N ASP A 27 -13.70 1.51 8.88
CA ASP A 27 -13.62 2.96 8.78
C ASP A 27 -12.42 3.56 9.55
N ASP A 28 -11.94 2.88 10.59
CA ASP A 28 -10.82 3.34 11.43
C ASP A 28 -9.82 2.18 11.68
N PRO A 29 -8.91 1.93 10.72
CA PRO A 29 -8.01 0.80 10.82
C PRO A 29 -6.79 1.10 11.71
N ASP A 30 -6.59 0.27 12.74
CA ASP A 30 -5.38 0.37 13.57
C ASP A 30 -4.10 0.06 12.78
N GLU A 31 -3.00 0.65 13.20
CA GLU A 31 -1.67 0.48 12.61
C GLU A 31 -1.28 -1.01 12.48
N ALA A 32 -1.73 -1.86 13.40
CA ALA A 32 -1.48 -3.30 13.40
C ALA A 32 -2.27 -4.04 12.31
N ALA A 33 -3.51 -3.64 12.04
CA ALA A 33 -4.35 -4.22 11.00
C ALA A 33 -3.78 -3.91 9.61
N VAL A 34 -3.37 -2.65 9.41
CA VAL A 34 -2.70 -2.18 8.18
C VAL A 34 -1.40 -2.98 7.96
N ALA A 35 -0.57 -3.13 8.99
CA ALA A 35 0.67 -3.91 8.91
C ALA A 35 0.43 -5.36 8.50
N ALA A 36 -0.53 -6.04 9.15
CA ALA A 36 -0.82 -7.44 8.88
C ALA A 36 -1.27 -7.68 7.43
N ALA A 37 -2.11 -6.79 6.90
CA ALA A 37 -2.60 -6.87 5.53
C ALA A 37 -1.49 -6.62 4.50
N LEU A 38 -0.62 -5.62 4.75
CA LEU A 38 0.53 -5.36 3.91
C LEU A 38 1.58 -6.48 3.96
N GLN A 39 1.83 -7.07 5.14
CA GLN A 39 2.71 -8.21 5.31
C GLN A 39 2.24 -9.44 4.51
N LYS A 40 0.93 -9.74 4.56
CA LYS A 40 0.31 -10.79 3.75
C LYS A 40 0.51 -10.53 2.25
N GLY A 41 0.33 -9.29 1.80
CA GLY A 41 0.63 -8.90 0.41
C GLY A 41 2.09 -9.14 0.02
N CYS A 42 3.03 -8.83 0.91
CA CYS A 42 4.46 -9.04 0.65
C CYS A 42 4.87 -10.51 0.62
N GLN A 43 4.23 -11.37 1.41
CA GLN A 43 4.51 -12.82 1.40
C GLN A 43 4.19 -13.47 0.05
N VAL A 44 3.18 -12.98 -0.67
CA VAL A 44 2.80 -13.48 -2.01
C VAL A 44 3.89 -13.23 -3.06
N LEU A 45 4.76 -12.23 -2.86
CA LEU A 45 5.78 -11.85 -3.83
C LEU A 45 7.04 -12.74 -3.77
N GLY A 46 7.12 -13.70 -2.84
CA GLY A 46 8.27 -14.59 -2.64
C GLY A 46 9.45 -13.92 -1.91
N ARG A 47 10.46 -14.70 -1.48
CA ARG A 47 11.52 -14.24 -0.53
C ARG A 47 12.24 -12.95 -0.96
N ALA A 48 12.73 -12.87 -2.19
CA ALA A 48 13.55 -11.75 -2.65
C ALA A 48 12.75 -10.43 -2.78
N LYS A 49 11.54 -10.49 -3.34
CA LYS A 49 10.67 -9.31 -3.51
C LYS A 49 9.92 -8.98 -2.22
N GLY A 50 9.63 -9.98 -1.40
CA GLY A 50 8.98 -9.84 -0.10
C GLY A 50 9.78 -8.98 0.87
N LYS A 51 11.12 -9.14 0.93
CA LYS A 51 11.98 -8.30 1.77
C LYS A 51 11.91 -6.81 1.39
N ARG A 52 11.99 -6.53 0.09
CA ARG A 52 11.87 -5.15 -0.44
C ARG A 52 10.46 -4.60 -0.24
N CYS A 53 9.44 -5.44 -0.40
CA CYS A 53 8.05 -5.08 -0.12
C CYS A 53 7.87 -4.71 1.36
N GLN A 54 8.38 -5.51 2.29
CA GLN A 54 8.31 -5.23 3.74
C GLN A 54 8.98 -3.91 4.11
N GLN A 55 10.13 -3.60 3.50
CA GLN A 55 10.79 -2.31 3.73
C GLN A 55 9.96 -1.12 3.24
N LEU A 56 9.30 -1.24 2.08
CA LEU A 56 8.40 -0.21 1.58
C LEU A 56 7.18 -0.10 2.49
N VAL A 57 6.55 -1.21 2.82
CA VAL A 57 5.40 -1.29 3.72
C VAL A 57 5.69 -0.65 5.07
N ASN A 58 6.80 -0.99 5.72
CA ASN A 58 7.16 -0.41 7.01
C ASN A 58 7.45 1.10 6.90
N LYS A 59 8.04 1.54 5.78
CA LYS A 59 8.30 2.96 5.55
C LYS A 59 7.02 3.78 5.35
N TYR A 60 6.02 3.18 4.71
CA TYR A 60 4.78 3.88 4.35
C TYR A 60 3.60 3.55 5.27
N ARG A 61 3.78 2.66 6.25
CA ARG A 61 2.74 2.23 7.19
C ARG A 61 2.06 3.40 7.86
N ASP A 62 2.83 4.35 8.36
CA ASP A 62 2.33 5.50 9.10
C ASP A 62 1.47 6.39 8.19
N GLN A 63 2.00 6.74 7.01
CA GLN A 63 1.26 7.52 6.01
C GLN A 63 -0.01 6.83 5.52
N ILE A 64 0.03 5.50 5.36
CA ILE A 64 -1.14 4.72 4.96
C ILE A 64 -2.19 4.71 6.07
N THR A 65 -1.76 4.55 7.32
CA THR A 65 -2.66 4.50 8.49
C THR A 65 -3.31 5.86 8.68
N GLU A 66 -2.52 6.94 8.65
CA GLU A 66 -3.01 8.32 8.74
C GLU A 66 -3.98 8.65 7.60
N GLY A 67 -3.64 8.30 6.36
CA GLY A 67 -4.54 8.54 5.23
C GLY A 67 -5.85 7.76 5.34
N LEU A 68 -5.81 6.52 5.81
CA LEU A 68 -7.02 5.73 6.04
C LEU A 68 -7.89 6.30 7.17
N GLN A 69 -7.28 6.74 8.28
CA GLN A 69 -7.96 7.40 9.41
C GLN A 69 -8.58 8.75 9.01
N ASN A 70 -7.93 9.47 8.10
CA ASN A 70 -8.45 10.72 7.54
C ASN A 70 -9.55 10.51 6.49
N GLY A 71 -9.84 9.25 6.11
CA GLY A 71 -10.82 8.92 5.07
C GLY A 71 -10.33 9.22 3.65
N ASP A 72 -9.01 9.32 3.43
CA ASP A 72 -8.43 9.58 2.13
C ASP A 72 -8.71 8.46 1.14
N MET A 73 -8.84 8.82 -0.14
CA MET A 73 -9.02 7.82 -1.17
C MET A 73 -7.72 7.01 -1.35
N PRO A 74 -7.82 5.68 -1.59
CA PRO A 74 -6.68 4.81 -1.89
C PRO A 74 -5.75 5.32 -3.00
N GLN A 75 -6.26 6.10 -3.94
CA GLN A 75 -5.44 6.70 -5.00
C GLN A 75 -4.57 7.85 -4.48
N ASP A 76 -5.10 8.69 -3.60
CA ASP A 76 -4.43 9.86 -3.06
C ASP A 76 -3.30 9.44 -2.12
N ILE A 77 -3.55 8.46 -1.25
CA ILE A 77 -2.53 7.88 -0.39
C ILE A 77 -1.38 7.29 -1.25
N CYS A 78 -1.71 6.59 -2.35
CA CYS A 78 -0.71 6.07 -3.27
C CYS A 78 0.05 7.14 -4.07
N ALA A 79 -0.59 8.27 -4.36
CA ALA A 79 0.05 9.42 -4.99
C ALA A 79 0.98 10.14 -4.00
N ALA A 80 0.56 10.29 -2.74
CA ALA A 80 1.36 10.86 -1.65
C ALA A 80 2.64 10.04 -1.38
N MET A 81 2.59 8.72 -1.58
CA MET A 81 3.77 7.84 -1.52
C MET A 81 4.66 7.90 -2.78
N GLY A 82 4.28 8.66 -3.80
CA GLY A 82 4.98 8.74 -5.09
C GLY A 82 4.87 7.46 -5.95
N ILE A 83 3.90 6.60 -5.65
CA ILE A 83 3.68 5.31 -6.34
C ILE A 83 2.76 5.51 -7.54
N CYS A 84 1.66 6.22 -7.34
CA CYS A 84 0.77 6.68 -8.40
C CYS A 84 1.23 8.05 -8.92
N PRO A 85 1.02 8.36 -10.21
CA PRO A 85 1.04 9.74 -10.64
C PRO A 85 -0.05 10.52 -9.89
N SER A 86 0.30 11.71 -9.41
CA SER A 86 -0.60 12.71 -8.85
C SER A 86 -1.50 13.33 -9.92
#